data_AF-A0A8R1IJA4-F1
#
_entry.id   AF-A0A8R1IJA4-F1
#
_cell.length_a   1.000
_cell.length_b   1.000
_cell.length_c   1.000
_cell.angle_alpha   90.00
_cell.angle_beta   90.00
_cell.angle_gamma   90.00
#
_symmetry.space_group_name_H-M   'P 1'
#
loop_
_entity.id
_entity.type
_entity.pdbx_description
1 polymer ?
#
loop_
_entity_poly.entity_id
_entity_poly.type
_entity_poly.pdbx_seq_one_letter_code
_entity_poly.pdbx_strand_id
1 'polypeptide(L)'
;MEAETKTQKLAAALNVHKDDPLLQVYSTTQEKLDAVTSQLQKEINKSRGYEREIEDLHGEFELDRLDYLDTIRKQDQQLKLLMQIMDKIQPIIKKDTNYSYLDKIKKEAVWNEDESRWILPDLTLNRTILPIANNGILNIKNSVKKYKNVLRIYERTCKTTDKLSGCRL
;
A
#
# COMPACT_ATOMS: atom_id res chain seq x y z
N MET A 1 -28.12 -38.73 -34.61
CA MET A 1 -27.86 -39.87 -35.52
C MET A 1 -27.31 -41.11 -34.78
N GLU A 2 -26.39 -41.00 -33.83
CA GLU A 2 -25.87 -42.19 -33.11
C GLU A 2 -26.85 -42.83 -32.11
N ALA A 3 -27.71 -42.05 -31.44
CA ALA A 3 -28.65 -42.60 -30.46
C ALA A 3 -29.70 -43.52 -31.11
N GLU A 4 -30.28 -43.09 -32.24
CA GLU A 4 -31.23 -43.90 -33.03
C GLU A 4 -30.59 -45.18 -33.60
N THR A 5 -29.31 -45.16 -33.96
CA THR A 5 -28.63 -46.36 -34.46
C THR A 5 -28.30 -47.33 -33.34
N LYS A 6 -28.01 -46.86 -32.13
CA LYS A 6 -27.81 -47.71 -30.94
C LYS A 6 -29.12 -48.36 -30.49
N THR A 7 -30.22 -47.62 -30.41
CA THR A 7 -31.54 -48.19 -30.06
C THR A 7 -32.05 -49.16 -31.12
N GLN A 8 -31.81 -48.90 -32.41
CA GLN A 8 -32.16 -49.86 -33.47
C GLN A 8 -31.36 -51.15 -33.42
N LYS A 9 -30.06 -51.08 -33.10
CA LYS A 9 -29.21 -52.28 -32.90
C LYS A 9 -29.65 -53.08 -31.68
N LEU A 10 -30.04 -52.40 -30.59
CA LEU A 10 -30.57 -53.03 -29.38
C LEU A 10 -31.93 -53.72 -29.65
N ALA A 11 -32.84 -53.06 -30.36
CA ALA A 11 -34.12 -53.62 -30.76
C ALA A 11 -33.95 -54.90 -31.60
N ALA A 12 -33.03 -54.86 -32.58
CA ALA A 12 -32.72 -56.01 -33.43
C ALA A 12 -32.07 -57.18 -32.66
N ALA A 13 -31.16 -56.89 -31.71
CA ALA A 13 -30.51 -57.91 -30.91
C ALA A 13 -31.47 -58.57 -29.89
N LEU A 14 -32.46 -57.82 -29.41
CA LEU A 14 -33.46 -58.30 -28.44
C LEU A 14 -34.70 -58.93 -29.12
N ASN A 15 -34.83 -58.88 -30.45
CA ASN A 15 -36.05 -59.24 -31.19
C ASN A 15 -37.30 -58.48 -30.70
N VAL A 16 -37.10 -57.22 -30.34
CA VAL A 16 -38.12 -56.35 -29.76
C VAL A 16 -38.50 -55.26 -30.78
N HIS A 17 -39.79 -54.94 -30.89
CA HIS A 17 -40.25 -53.85 -31.76
C HIS A 17 -39.67 -52.50 -31.31
N LYS A 18 -39.41 -51.59 -32.26
CA LYS A 18 -38.85 -50.26 -31.96
C LYS A 18 -39.72 -49.43 -31.01
N ASP A 19 -41.02 -49.73 -30.95
CA ASP A 19 -42.01 -49.05 -30.10
C ASP A 19 -42.19 -49.71 -28.72
N ASP A 20 -41.32 -50.67 -28.35
CA ASP A 20 -41.38 -51.30 -27.03
C ASP A 20 -41.13 -50.25 -25.93
N PRO A 21 -42.05 -50.09 -24.96
CA PRO A 21 -41.91 -49.13 -23.86
C PRO A 21 -40.56 -49.22 -23.13
N LEU A 22 -39.95 -50.41 -23.03
CA LEU A 22 -38.66 -50.60 -22.37
C LEU A 22 -37.52 -49.86 -23.11
N LEU A 23 -37.54 -49.87 -24.44
CA LEU A 23 -36.52 -49.21 -25.26
C LEU A 23 -36.63 -47.68 -25.17
N GLN A 24 -37.85 -47.15 -25.03
CA GLN A 24 -38.12 -45.73 -24.82
C GLN A 24 -37.68 -45.25 -23.43
N VAL A 25 -37.91 -46.05 -22.38
CA VAL A 25 -37.41 -45.74 -21.03
C VAL A 25 -35.88 -45.74 -21.03
N TYR A 26 -35.25 -46.70 -21.71
CA TYR A 26 -33.79 -46.74 -21.83
C TYR A 26 -33.24 -45.52 -22.56
N SER A 27 -33.80 -45.13 -23.71
CA SER A 27 -33.36 -43.94 -24.45
C SER A 27 -33.51 -42.67 -23.62
N THR A 28 -34.66 -42.50 -22.96
CA THR A 28 -34.93 -41.35 -22.08
C THR A 28 -33.96 -41.30 -20.90
N THR A 29 -33.63 -42.45 -20.33
CA THR A 29 -32.68 -42.54 -19.21
C THR A 29 -31.26 -42.21 -19.67
N GLN A 30 -30.87 -42.69 -20.84
CA GLN A 30 -29.57 -42.39 -21.43
C GLN A 30 -29.42 -40.90 -21.76
N GLU A 31 -30.45 -40.28 -22.34
CA GLU A 31 -30.45 -38.83 -22.61
C GLU A 31 -30.30 -38.01 -21.33
N LYS A 32 -31.00 -38.39 -20.26
CA LYS A 32 -30.84 -37.75 -18.94
C LYS A 32 -29.44 -37.94 -18.37
N LEU A 33 -28.87 -39.13 -18.50
CA LEU A 33 -27.51 -39.41 -18.07
C LEU A 33 -26.51 -38.52 -18.80
N ASP A 34 -26.61 -38.45 -20.14
CA ASP A 34 -25.73 -37.62 -20.97
C ASP A 34 -25.89 -36.13 -20.64
N ALA A 35 -27.11 -35.67 -20.37
CA ALA A 35 -27.39 -34.30 -19.95
C ALA A 35 -26.75 -33.97 -18.60
N VAL A 36 -26.87 -34.87 -17.60
CA VAL A 36 -26.26 -34.72 -16.28
C VAL A 36 -24.73 -34.75 -16.37
N THR A 37 -24.15 -35.67 -17.14
CA THR A 37 -22.70 -35.74 -17.36
C THR A 37 -22.18 -34.46 -18.03
N SER A 38 -22.93 -33.91 -18.99
CA SER A 38 -22.58 -32.65 -19.65
C SER A 38 -22.64 -31.45 -18.70
N GLN A 39 -23.63 -31.40 -17.80
CA GLN A 39 -23.71 -30.37 -16.77
C GLN A 39 -22.57 -30.51 -15.75
N LEU A 40 -22.29 -31.72 -15.30
CA LEU A 40 -21.19 -32.01 -14.39
C LEU A 40 -19.85 -31.54 -14.97
N GLN A 41 -19.59 -31.81 -16.25
CA GLN A 41 -18.35 -31.38 -16.90
C GLN A 41 -18.24 -29.85 -16.97
N LYS A 42 -19.35 -29.14 -17.19
CA LYS A 42 -19.37 -27.66 -17.17
C LYS A 42 -19.03 -27.12 -15.79
N GLU A 43 -19.65 -27.66 -14.75
CA GLU A 43 -19.38 -27.23 -13.37
C GLU A 43 -17.95 -27.57 -12.93
N ILE A 44 -17.39 -28.72 -13.33
CA ILE A 44 -15.97 -29.05 -13.09
C ILE A 44 -15.06 -28.02 -13.74
N ASN A 45 -15.30 -27.68 -15.01
CA ASN A 45 -14.50 -26.69 -15.72
C ASN A 45 -14.59 -25.31 -15.07
N LYS A 46 -15.77 -24.96 -14.56
CA LYS A 46 -16.00 -23.72 -13.83
C LYS A 46 -15.28 -23.71 -12.48
N SER A 47 -15.36 -24.80 -11.71
CA SER A 47 -14.61 -24.98 -10.46
C SER A 47 -13.11 -24.83 -10.67
N ARG A 48 -12.55 -25.47 -11.70
CA ARG A 48 -11.14 -25.32 -12.09
C ARG A 48 -10.80 -23.92 -12.57
N GLY A 49 -11.77 -23.18 -13.11
CA GLY A 49 -11.63 -21.77 -13.43
C GLY A 49 -11.41 -20.95 -12.15
N TYR A 50 -12.31 -21.12 -11.19
CA TYR A 50 -12.21 -20.42 -9.90
C TYR A 50 -10.99 -20.82 -9.08
N GLU A 51 -10.60 -22.09 -9.07
CA GLU A 51 -9.38 -22.54 -8.39
C GLU A 51 -8.13 -21.83 -8.92
N ARG A 52 -8.03 -21.64 -10.24
CA ARG A 52 -6.92 -20.89 -10.86
C ARG A 52 -6.96 -19.41 -10.55
N GLU A 53 -8.15 -18.80 -10.56
CA GLU A 53 -8.31 -17.39 -10.19
C GLU A 53 -7.93 -17.16 -8.73
N ILE A 54 -8.28 -18.09 -7.83
CA ILE A 54 -7.87 -18.04 -6.43
C ILE A 54 -6.34 -18.15 -6.30
N GLU A 55 -5.71 -19.07 -7.04
CA GLU A 55 -4.25 -19.24 -7.02
C GLU A 55 -3.53 -17.99 -7.55
N ASP A 56 -4.01 -17.41 -8.64
CA ASP A 56 -3.47 -16.19 -9.24
C ASP A 56 -3.56 -15.01 -8.26
N LEU A 57 -4.75 -14.78 -7.67
CA LEU A 57 -4.96 -13.76 -6.66
C LEU A 57 -4.06 -13.96 -5.44
N HIS A 58 -3.91 -15.19 -4.94
CA HIS A 58 -2.99 -15.47 -3.85
C HIS A 58 -1.54 -15.12 -4.20
N GLY A 59 -1.10 -15.44 -5.41
CA GLY A 59 0.21 -15.05 -5.92
C GLY A 59 0.41 -13.54 -5.97
N GLU A 60 -0.57 -12.80 -6.50
CA GLU A 60 -0.55 -11.34 -6.54
C GLU A 60 -0.46 -10.73 -5.12
N PHE A 61 -1.28 -11.21 -4.18
CA PHE A 61 -1.26 -10.75 -2.79
C PHE A 61 0.08 -11.04 -2.09
N GLU A 62 0.70 -12.18 -2.38
CA GLU A 62 2.01 -12.52 -1.81
C GLU A 62 3.12 -11.60 -2.33
N LEU A 63 3.10 -11.28 -3.63
CA LEU A 63 4.03 -10.34 -4.25
C LEU A 63 3.87 -8.93 -3.68
N ASP A 64 2.64 -8.40 -3.64
CA ASP A 64 2.34 -7.09 -3.07
C ASP A 64 2.78 -7.01 -1.61
N ARG A 65 2.54 -8.07 -0.84
CA ARG A 65 2.99 -8.15 0.55
C ARG A 65 4.52 -8.06 0.65
N LEU A 66 5.27 -8.74 -0.22
CA LEU A 66 6.73 -8.68 -0.23
C LEU A 66 7.22 -7.27 -0.56
N ASP A 67 6.61 -6.62 -1.54
CA ASP A 67 6.96 -5.24 -1.95
C ASP A 67 6.65 -4.21 -0.87
N TYR A 68 5.51 -4.36 -0.16
CA TYR A 68 5.20 -3.54 1.00
C TYR A 68 6.24 -3.71 2.11
N LEU A 69 6.63 -4.95 2.41
CA LEU A 69 7.67 -5.21 3.42
C LEU A 69 9.03 -4.65 3.01
N ASP A 70 9.39 -4.72 1.73
CA ASP A 70 10.63 -4.11 1.22
C ASP A 70 10.62 -2.58 1.32
N THR A 71 9.47 -1.95 1.03
CA THR A 71 9.28 -0.51 1.20
C THR A 71 9.47 -0.09 2.66
N ILE A 72 8.88 -0.81 3.62
CA ILE A 72 9.06 -0.55 5.05
C ILE A 72 10.53 -0.66 5.46
N ARG A 73 11.24 -1.69 4.97
CA ARG A 73 12.67 -1.87 5.26
C ARG A 73 13.51 -0.72 4.71
N LYS A 74 13.24 -0.28 3.48
CA LYS A 74 13.92 0.87 2.87
C LYS A 74 13.63 2.17 3.63
N GLN A 75 12.38 2.38 4.06
CA GLN A 75 12.00 3.54 4.87
C GLN A 75 12.70 3.51 6.24
N ASP A 76 12.78 2.37 6.91
CA ASP A 76 13.49 2.22 8.19
C ASP A 76 15.00 2.50 8.04
N GLN A 77 15.63 2.06 6.94
CA GLN A 77 17.01 2.39 6.62
C GLN A 77 17.21 3.91 6.43
N GLN A 78 16.30 4.58 5.71
CA GLN A 78 16.35 6.03 5.54
C GLN A 78 16.17 6.77 6.87
N LEU A 79 15.23 6.34 7.71
CA LEU A 79 15.02 6.92 9.04
C LEU A 79 16.28 6.78 9.92
N LYS A 80 16.92 5.60 9.93
CA LYS A 80 18.18 5.37 10.65
C LYS A 80 19.29 6.29 10.17
N LEU A 81 19.44 6.48 8.86
CA LEU A 81 20.42 7.41 8.30
C LEU A 81 20.15 8.85 8.75
N LEU A 82 18.90 9.31 8.69
CA LEU A 82 18.53 10.65 9.13
C LEU A 82 18.78 10.85 10.63
N MET A 83 18.49 9.86 11.47
CA MET A 83 18.81 9.88 12.90
C MET A 83 20.32 9.97 13.14
N GLN A 84 21.13 9.17 12.44
CA GLN A 84 22.59 9.21 12.56
C GLN A 84 23.17 10.58 12.16
N ILE A 85 22.66 11.17 11.08
CA ILE A 85 23.05 12.53 10.66
C ILE A 85 22.67 13.54 11.73
N MET A 86 21.46 13.45 12.28
CA MET A 86 20.97 14.34 13.33
C MET A 86 21.84 14.26 14.59
N ASP A 87 22.25 13.07 15.01
CA ASP A 87 23.13 12.86 16.17
C ASP A 87 24.52 13.51 15.97
N LYS A 88 25.01 13.56 14.71
CA LYS A 88 26.26 14.27 14.37
C LYS A 88 26.08 15.79 14.34
N ILE A 89 24.93 16.28 13.89
CA ILE A 89 24.65 17.72 13.77
C ILE A 89 24.33 18.35 15.12
N GLN A 90 23.58 17.67 16.00
CA GLN A 90 23.11 18.19 17.27
C GLN A 90 24.19 18.89 18.13
N PRO A 91 25.42 18.35 18.30
CA PRO A 91 26.47 19.05 19.07
C PRO A 91 27.05 20.29 18.38
N ILE A 92 26.87 20.44 17.07
CA ILE A 92 27.34 21.60 16.29
C ILE A 92 26.35 22.78 16.41
N ILE A 93 25.09 22.51 16.77
CA ILE A 93 24.06 23.54 16.91
C ILE A 93 24.40 24.45 18.09
N LYS A 94 24.24 25.77 17.89
CA LYS A 94 24.50 26.75 18.95
C LYS A 94 23.50 26.60 20.10
N LYS A 95 24.02 26.66 21.33
CA LYS A 95 23.27 26.51 22.58
C LYS A 95 22.29 27.64 22.88
N ASP A 96 22.36 28.75 22.15
CA ASP A 96 21.40 29.86 22.24
C ASP A 96 20.07 29.54 21.54
N THR A 97 19.95 28.39 20.86
CA THR A 97 18.75 27.97 20.13
C THR A 97 17.96 26.89 20.88
N ASN A 98 16.63 26.87 20.74
CA ASN A 98 15.80 25.77 21.25
C ASN A 98 16.10 24.41 20.58
N TYR A 99 16.56 24.42 19.33
CA TYR A 99 16.97 23.21 18.59
C TYR A 99 18.30 22.59 19.08
N SER A 100 19.00 23.21 20.02
CA SER A 100 20.13 22.55 20.69
C SER A 100 19.69 21.34 21.53
N TYR A 101 18.43 21.30 21.96
CA TYR A 101 17.85 20.18 22.70
C TYR A 101 16.67 19.58 21.94
N LEU A 102 16.99 18.68 21.01
CA LEU A 102 16.02 18.09 20.08
C LEU A 102 14.94 17.25 20.78
N ASP A 103 15.22 16.63 21.92
CA ASP A 103 14.22 15.85 22.66
C ASP A 103 13.06 16.71 23.17
N LYS A 104 13.32 17.97 23.52
CA LYS A 104 12.24 18.91 23.87
C LYS A 104 11.40 19.27 22.65
N ILE A 105 12.04 19.52 21.51
CA ILE A 105 11.34 19.79 20.25
C ILE A 105 10.45 18.61 19.85
N LYS A 106 10.94 17.37 19.97
CA LYS A 106 10.16 16.16 19.70
C LYS A 106 8.93 16.03 20.60
N LYS A 107 9.02 16.43 21.87
CA LYS A 107 7.89 16.39 22.83
C LYS A 107 6.84 17.46 22.54
N GLU A 108 7.26 18.60 22.03
CA GLU A 108 6.37 19.72 21.69
C GLU A 108 5.81 19.61 20.26
N ALA A 109 6.33 18.69 19.45
CA ALA A 109 5.86 18.45 18.09
C ALA A 109 4.49 17.75 18.11
N VAL A 110 3.60 18.20 17.22
CA VAL A 110 2.25 17.66 17.08
C VAL A 110 2.08 17.10 15.67
N TRP A 111 1.56 15.88 15.55
CA TRP A 111 1.21 15.30 14.26
C TRP A 111 -0.07 15.94 13.74
N ASN A 112 -0.03 16.47 12.52
CA ASN A 112 -1.21 16.95 11.80
C ASN A 112 -1.59 15.93 10.73
N GLU A 113 -2.76 15.29 10.91
CA GLU A 113 -3.31 14.30 9.99
C GLU A 113 -3.73 14.94 8.66
N ASP A 114 -4.29 16.15 8.67
CA ASP A 114 -4.80 16.83 7.47
C ASP A 114 -3.67 17.18 6.49
N GLU A 115 -2.50 17.46 7.03
CA GLU A 115 -1.31 17.87 6.27
C GLU A 115 -0.25 16.77 6.18
N SER A 116 -0.52 15.60 6.76
CA SER A 116 0.39 14.45 6.86
C SER A 116 1.82 14.84 7.28
N ARG A 117 1.94 15.76 8.24
CA ARG A 117 3.26 16.26 8.69
C ARG A 117 3.29 16.61 10.17
N TRP A 118 4.51 16.57 10.73
CA TRP A 118 4.78 17.09 12.06
C TRP A 118 4.81 18.62 12.05
N ILE A 119 4.01 19.24 12.93
CA ILE A 119 4.10 20.66 13.26
C ILE A 119 5.16 20.81 14.35
N LEU A 120 6.25 21.51 14.02
CA LEU A 120 7.35 21.78 14.95
C LEU A 120 7.19 23.15 15.62
N PRO A 121 7.68 23.33 16.86
CA PRO A 121 7.75 24.65 17.51
C PRO A 121 8.62 25.64 16.73
N ASP A 122 8.27 26.93 16.82
CA ASP A 122 9.04 27.99 16.18
C ASP A 122 10.48 28.08 16.74
N LEU A 123 11.43 28.47 15.87
CA LEU A 123 12.82 28.71 16.27
C LEU A 123 12.91 29.92 17.21
N THR A 124 13.38 29.70 18.43
CA THR A 124 13.62 30.75 19.43
C THR A 124 15.10 30.89 19.76
N LEU A 125 15.56 32.13 19.97
CA LEU A 125 16.96 32.44 20.30
C LEU A 125 17.04 33.13 21.66
N ASN A 126 17.69 32.47 22.61
CA ASN A 126 17.98 32.98 23.94
C ASN A 126 19.35 33.64 23.94
N ARG A 127 19.37 34.96 23.75
CA ARG A 127 20.60 35.74 23.81
C ARG A 127 20.89 36.12 25.26
N THR A 128 21.89 35.49 25.86
CA THR A 128 22.37 35.92 27.18
C THR A 128 23.09 37.24 27.02
N ILE A 129 22.49 38.32 27.54
CA ILE A 129 23.15 39.62 27.64
C ILE A 129 23.74 39.66 29.05
N LEU A 130 25.07 39.78 29.15
CA LEU A 130 25.70 40.05 30.44
C LEU A 130 25.17 41.38 30.96
N PRO A 131 24.79 41.49 32.25
CA PRO A 131 24.42 42.77 32.82
C PRO A 131 25.59 43.74 32.64
N ILE A 132 25.40 44.71 31.75
CA ILE A 132 26.35 45.79 31.53
C ILE A 132 26.43 46.54 32.86
N ALA A 133 27.63 46.64 33.45
CA ALA A 133 27.86 47.55 34.57
C ALA A 133 27.41 48.94 34.11
N ASN A 134 26.29 49.39 34.69
CA ASN A 134 25.51 50.57 34.39
C ASN A 134 26.23 51.64 33.55
N ASN A 135 25.72 51.89 32.33
CA ASN A 135 25.35 53.23 31.84
C ASN A 135 24.84 53.14 30.39
N GLY A 136 23.55 53.37 30.20
CA GLY A 136 22.94 53.65 28.89
C GLY A 136 21.97 52.57 28.41
N ILE A 137 20.69 52.92 28.46
CA ILE A 137 19.54 52.17 27.92
C ILE A 137 19.84 51.75 26.48
N LEU A 138 20.06 50.45 26.24
CA LEU A 138 20.00 49.88 24.90
C LEU A 138 18.62 49.25 24.71
N ASN A 139 17.77 49.97 23.99
CA ASN A 139 16.48 49.51 23.51
C ASN A 139 16.71 48.40 22.47
N ILE A 140 16.72 47.13 22.90
CA ILE A 140 16.88 45.97 22.01
C ILE A 140 15.53 45.64 21.38
N LYS A 141 15.05 46.52 20.50
CA LYS A 141 14.09 46.15 19.46
C LYS A 141 14.87 45.81 18.20
N ASN A 142 15.53 44.66 18.12
CA ASN A 142 16.01 44.08 16.86
C ASN A 142 16.63 42.70 17.05
N SER A 143 15.89 41.62 16.78
CA SER A 143 16.53 40.40 16.27
C SER A 143 15.64 39.42 15.48
N VAL A 144 14.45 39.82 15.02
CA VAL A 144 13.61 38.98 14.13
C VAL A 144 14.11 39.00 12.66
N LYS A 145 14.99 39.94 12.29
CA LYS A 145 15.33 40.18 10.87
C LYS A 145 16.46 39.33 10.27
N LYS A 146 17.18 38.49 11.04
CA LYS A 146 18.40 37.82 10.52
C LYS A 146 18.27 36.33 10.16
N TYR A 147 17.11 35.69 10.35
CA TYR A 147 16.92 34.27 10.01
C TYR A 147 15.91 34.00 8.88
N LYS A 148 15.53 35.04 8.13
CA LYS A 148 14.79 34.91 6.86
C LYS A 148 15.53 34.11 5.77
N ASN A 149 16.77 33.68 6.00
CA ASN A 149 17.52 32.80 5.08
C ASN A 149 17.33 31.31 5.39
N VAL A 150 17.09 30.90 6.65
CA VAL A 150 16.93 29.46 6.99
C VAL A 150 15.51 29.00 6.62
N LEU A 151 14.49 29.80 6.94
CA LEU A 151 13.10 29.57 6.47
C LEU A 151 13.02 29.50 4.94
N ARG A 152 13.78 30.34 4.22
CA ARG A 152 13.83 30.35 2.75
C ARG A 152 14.53 29.12 2.15
N ILE A 153 15.41 28.45 2.91
CA ILE A 153 16.02 27.17 2.50
C ILE A 153 15.00 26.04 2.66
N TYR A 154 14.28 25.98 3.79
CA TYR A 154 13.20 25.00 4.01
C TYR A 154 12.03 25.16 3.02
N GLU A 155 11.62 26.40 2.71
CA GLU A 155 10.57 26.69 1.71
C GLU A 155 10.98 26.29 0.27
N ARG A 156 12.30 26.31 -0.04
CA ARG A 156 12.80 25.84 -1.34
C ARG A 156 12.84 24.33 -1.42
N THR A 157 13.21 23.62 -0.35
CA THR A 157 13.28 22.15 -0.36
C THR A 157 11.89 21.50 -0.44
N CYS A 158 10.87 22.04 0.25
CA CYS A 158 9.49 21.52 0.14
C CYS A 158 8.88 21.71 -1.27
N LYS A 159 9.14 22.85 -1.93
CA LYS A 159 8.68 23.08 -3.32
C LYS A 159 9.35 22.16 -4.35
N THR A 160 10.44 21.50 -3.99
CA THR A 160 11.17 20.59 -4.89
C THR A 160 10.71 19.14 -4.69
N THR A 161 10.29 18.76 -3.48
CA THR A 161 9.71 17.43 -3.21
C THR A 161 8.30 17.29 -3.78
N ASP A 162 7.49 18.35 -3.79
CA ASP A 162 6.15 18.35 -4.42
C ASP A 162 6.19 18.24 -5.95
N LYS A 163 7.34 18.57 -6.58
CA LYS A 163 7.53 18.40 -8.04
C LYS A 163 8.04 17.02 -8.43
N LEU A 164 8.57 16.24 -7.48
CA LEU A 164 9.09 14.90 -7.73
C LEU A 164 8.08 13.79 -7.40
N SER A 165 7.06 14.07 -6.58
CA SER A 165 5.90 13.18 -6.39
C SER A 165 4.90 13.20 -7.55
N GLY A 166 5.11 14.06 -8.56
CA GLY A 166 4.29 14.15 -9.78
C GLY A 166 4.90 13.51 -11.04
N CYS A 167 6.12 12.98 -10.99
CA CYS A 167 6.71 12.26 -12.12
C CYS A 167 6.40 10.77 -12.02
N ARG A 168 5.22 10.40 -12.51
CA ARG A 168 4.92 9.04 -12.98
C ARG A 168 5.75 8.77 -14.24
N LEU A 169 6.64 7.78 -14.15
CA LEU A 169 6.93 6.81 -15.22
C LEU A 169 7.05 5.45 -14.55
#